data_AF-A0A1Y4DPW7-F1
#
_entry.id   AF-A0A1Y4DPW7-F1
#
_cell.length_a   1.000
_cell.length_b   1.000
_cell.length_c   1.000
_cell.angle_alpha   90.00
_cell.angle_beta   90.00
_cell.angle_gamma   90.00
#
_symmetry.space_group_name_H-M   'P 1'
#
loop_
_entity.id
_entity.type
_entity.pdbx_description
1 polymer ?
#
loop_
_entity_poly.entity_id
_entity_poly.type
_entity_poly.pdbx_seq_one_letter_code
_entity_poly.pdbx_strand_id
1 'polypeptide(L)'
;MTNMLVILVATKEASPMTTLTIDLEGAARMGIAEAKAHLSSIVERAEKNGEAAILERYGRPAALVVPLPRATGAQHRARGILAEYADESALCLEEGAFARAMEAKHGIPA
;
A
#
# COMPACT_ATOMS: atom_id res chain seq x y z
N MET A 1 -16.53 14.09 18.92
CA MET A 1 -15.36 13.19 18.81
C MET A 1 -15.76 11.79 19.21
N THR A 2 -16.28 11.03 18.26
CA THR A 2 -16.62 9.61 18.41
C THR A 2 -15.42 8.78 18.00
N ASN A 3 -14.58 8.44 18.97
CA ASN A 3 -13.42 7.59 18.73
C ASN A 3 -13.80 6.13 18.93
N MET A 4 -13.33 5.24 18.05
CA MET A 4 -13.50 3.81 18.21
C MET A 4 -12.16 3.14 18.49
N LEU A 5 -12.14 2.35 19.56
CA LEU A 5 -11.01 1.50 19.89
C LEU A 5 -11.11 0.20 19.10
N VAL A 6 -10.15 -0.03 18.20
CA VAL A 6 -10.03 -1.30 17.48
C VAL A 6 -8.87 -2.08 18.09
N ILE A 7 -9.20 -3.21 18.71
CA ILE A 7 -8.19 -4.13 19.27
C ILE A 7 -7.96 -5.22 18.23
N LEU A 8 -6.75 -5.26 17.67
CA LEU A 8 -6.33 -6.31 16.73
C LEU A 8 -5.52 -7.36 17.49
N VAL A 9 -6.04 -8.59 17.52
CA VAL A 9 -5.34 -9.75 18.08
C VAL A 9 -4.95 -10.66 16.92
N ALA A 10 -3.67 -10.71 16.59
CA ALA A 10 -3.15 -11.67 15.62
C ALA A 10 -3.04 -13.04 16.30
N THR A 11 -3.75 -14.05 15.79
CA THR A 11 -3.91 -15.37 16.43
C THR A 11 -2.73 -16.32 16.25
N LYS A 12 -1.63 -15.88 15.64
CA LYS A 12 -0.41 -16.69 15.54
C LYS A 12 0.37 -16.57 16.86
N GLU A 13 0.65 -17.73 17.47
CA GLU A 13 1.19 -17.84 18.83
C GLU A 13 2.28 -16.82 19.13
N ALA A 14 2.12 -16.11 20.25
CA ALA A 14 2.98 -15.04 20.75
C ALA A 14 3.05 -13.74 19.92
N SER A 15 1.99 -13.37 19.18
CA SER A 15 1.91 -12.04 18.58
C SER A 15 1.49 -10.96 19.61
N PRO A 16 2.15 -9.79 19.64
CA PRO A 16 1.79 -8.72 20.56
C PRO A 16 0.38 -8.19 20.26
N MET A 17 -0.43 -8.03 21.32
CA MET A 17 -1.71 -7.32 21.23
C MET A 17 -1.45 -5.90 20.74
N THR A 18 -2.04 -5.54 19.60
CA THR A 18 -1.87 -4.20 19.05
C THR A 18 -3.19 -3.46 19.08
N THR A 19 -3.16 -2.26 19.68
CA THR A 19 -4.31 -1.40 19.84
C THR A 19 -4.24 -0.26 18.84
N LEU A 20 -5.31 -0.04 18.09
CA LEU A 20 -5.46 1.09 17.18
C LEU A 20 -6.62 1.97 17.64
N THR A 21 -6.33 3.26 17.82
CA THR A 21 -7.36 4.28 18.03
C THR A 21 -7.70 4.89 16.68
N ILE A 22 -8.95 4.76 16.25
CA ILE A 22 -9.43 5.28 14.97
C ILE A 22 -10.43 6.41 15.22
N ASP A 23 -10.18 7.55 14.58
CA ASP A 23 -11.16 8.64 14.51
C ASP A 23 -12.21 8.31 13.44
N LEU A 24 -13.46 8.12 13.87
CA LEU A 24 -14.57 7.83 12.97
C LEU A 24 -15.29 9.09 12.45
N GLU A 25 -15.10 10.24 13.09
CA GLU A 25 -15.68 11.51 12.61
C GLU A 25 -14.94 12.02 11.38
N GLY A 26 -13.62 11.88 11.36
CA GLY A 26 -12.78 12.20 10.21
C GLY A 26 -12.76 11.13 9.10
N ALA A 27 -13.38 9.97 9.30
CA ALA A 27 -13.33 8.86 8.36
C ALA A 27 -14.20 9.12 7.12
N ALA A 28 -13.63 8.90 5.93
CA ALA A 28 -14.36 9.02 4.68
C ALA A 28 -15.50 7.99 4.60
N ARG A 29 -16.70 8.41 4.19
CA ARG A 29 -17.88 7.55 4.02
C ARG A 29 -18.19 7.35 2.55
N MET A 30 -18.41 6.11 2.15
CA MET A 30 -18.72 5.80 0.74
C MET A 30 -19.54 4.52 0.61
N GLY A 31 -20.30 4.44 -0.49
CA GLY A 31 -21.05 3.24 -0.82
C GLY A 31 -20.14 2.09 -1.28
N ILE A 32 -20.61 0.85 -1.13
CA ILE A 32 -19.85 -0.34 -1.60
C ILE A 32 -19.46 -0.27 -3.09
N ALA A 33 -20.30 0.30 -3.96
CA ALA A 33 -19.98 0.40 -5.39
C ALA A 33 -18.77 1.31 -5.66
N GLU A 34 -18.74 2.48 -5.01
CA GLU A 34 -17.62 3.42 -5.06
C GLU A 34 -16.35 2.80 -4.44
N ALA A 35 -16.51 2.13 -3.30
CA ALA A 35 -15.41 1.43 -2.64
C ALA A 35 -14.75 0.37 -3.53
N LYS A 36 -15.55 -0.37 -4.31
CA LYS A 36 -15.03 -1.36 -5.27
C LYS A 36 -14.26 -0.70 -6.40
N ALA A 37 -14.75 0.42 -6.93
CA ALA A 37 -14.08 1.15 -8.01
C ALA A 37 -12.74 1.76 -7.57
N HIS A 38 -12.63 2.13 -6.29
CA HIS A 38 -11.48 2.88 -5.76
C HIS A 38 -10.72 2.16 -4.65
N LEU A 39 -10.85 0.82 -4.54
CA LEU A 39 -10.29 0.05 -3.43
C LEU A 39 -8.79 0.29 -3.25
N SER A 40 -8.02 0.31 -4.33
CA SER A 40 -6.58 0.55 -4.28
C SER A 40 -6.22 1.90 -3.64
N SER A 41 -6.95 2.97 -3.98
CA SER A 41 -6.73 4.30 -3.41
C SER A 41 -7.16 4.38 -1.94
N ILE A 42 -8.23 3.67 -1.56
CA ILE A 42 -8.67 3.58 -0.17
C ILE A 42 -7.59 2.88 0.68
N VAL A 43 -7.07 1.76 0.17
CA VAL A 43 -6.00 1.00 0.84
C VAL A 43 -4.71 1.82 0.92
N GLU A 44 -4.33 2.54 -0.15
CA GLU A 44 -3.15 3.40 -0.15
C GLU A 44 -3.25 4.52 0.90
N ARG A 45 -4.39 5.18 1.03
CA ARG A 45 -4.62 6.22 2.07
C ARG A 45 -4.59 5.64 3.47
N ALA A 46 -5.19 4.47 3.68
CA ALA A 46 -5.09 3.76 4.95
C ALA A 46 -3.63 3.41 5.27
N GLU A 47 -2.86 2.90 4.30
CA GLU A 47 -1.46 2.50 4.48
C GLU A 47 -0.53 3.69 4.74
N LYS A 48 -0.60 4.73 3.91
CA LYS A 48 0.35 5.85 3.92
C LYS A 48 -0.02 6.94 4.91
N ASN A 49 -1.30 7.25 5.04
CA ASN A 49 -1.78 8.39 5.80
C ASN A 49 -2.46 7.97 7.11
N GLY A 50 -2.75 6.68 7.29
CA GLY A 50 -3.50 6.18 8.45
C GLY A 50 -5.00 6.53 8.39
N GLU A 51 -5.51 6.95 7.23
CA GLU A 51 -6.89 7.39 7.07
C GLU A 51 -7.85 6.19 7.07
N ALA A 52 -8.83 6.21 7.96
CA ALA A 52 -9.90 5.20 7.98
C ALA A 52 -11.02 5.54 6.98
N ALA A 53 -11.69 4.50 6.49
CA ALA A 53 -12.87 4.66 5.62
C ALA A 53 -14.00 3.74 6.06
N ILE A 54 -15.21 4.30 6.15
CA ILE A 54 -16.45 3.58 6.46
C ILE A 54 -17.14 3.23 5.14
N LEU A 55 -17.37 1.93 4.94
CA LEU A 55 -18.09 1.41 3.79
C LEU A 55 -19.55 1.21 4.14
N GLU A 56 -20.43 1.83 3.37
CA GLU A 56 -21.86 1.82 3.60
C GLU A 56 -22.60 0.91 2.61
N ARG A 57 -23.60 0.19 3.12
CA ARG A 57 -24.56 -0.55 2.32
C ARG A 57 -25.94 0.07 2.54
N TYR A 58 -26.52 0.61 1.47
CA TYR A 58 -27.81 1.29 1.52
C TYR A 58 -27.86 2.42 2.59
N GLY A 59 -26.80 3.22 2.67
CA GLY A 59 -26.68 4.34 3.62
C GLY A 59 -26.42 3.96 5.08
N ARG A 60 -26.08 2.69 5.34
CA ARG A 60 -25.76 2.21 6.69
C ARG A 60 -24.32 1.69 6.74
N PRO A 61 -23.52 2.05 7.76
CA PRO A 61 -22.18 1.50 7.95
C PRO A 61 -22.22 -0.04 7.99
N ALA A 62 -21.40 -0.67 7.16
CA ALA A 62 -21.35 -2.12 7.01
C ALA A 62 -19.94 -2.69 7.22
N ALA A 63 -18.90 -1.92 6.90
CA ALA A 63 -17.50 -2.30 7.10
C ALA A 63 -16.63 -1.07 7.35
N LEU A 64 -15.42 -1.31 7.87
CA LEU A 64 -14.40 -0.30 8.11
C LEU A 64 -13.08 -0.77 7.50
N VAL A 65 -12.41 0.13 6.78
CA VAL A 65 -11.03 -0.04 6.34
C VAL A 65 -10.14 0.77 7.28
N VAL A 66 -9.17 0.12 7.90
CA VAL A 66 -8.22 0.73 8.84
C VAL A 66 -6.80 0.33 8.47
N PRO A 67 -5.79 1.17 8.78
CA PRO A 67 -4.39 0.75 8.70
C PRO A 67 -4.14 -0.51 9.51
N LEU A 68 -3.33 -1.41 8.97
CA LEU A 68 -2.74 -2.50 9.74
C LEU A 68 -1.39 -2.03 10.30
N PRO A 69 -1.14 -2.13 11.62
CA PRO A 69 0.14 -1.77 12.20
C PRO A 69 1.22 -2.71 11.64
N ARG A 70 2.27 -2.16 11.03
CA ARG A 70 3.41 -2.97 10.59
C ARG A 70 4.31 -3.24 11.79
N ALA A 71 4.69 -4.50 11.99
CA ALA A 71 5.82 -4.81 12.85
C ALA A 71 7.06 -4.07 12.31
N THR A 72 7.66 -3.20 13.12
CA THR A 72 8.90 -2.50 12.82
C THR A 72 9.99 -3.54 12.50
N GLY A 73 10.25 -3.77 11.21
CA GLY A 73 11.18 -4.81 10.76
C GLY A 73 10.86 -5.38 9.37
N ALA A 74 9.60 -5.35 8.94
CA ALA A 74 9.23 -5.77 7.59
C ALA A 74 9.41 -4.63 6.57
N GLN A 75 10.64 -4.12 6.41
CA GLN A 75 11.03 -3.50 5.15
C GLN A 75 11.15 -4.60 4.09
N HIS A 76 10.06 -5.30 3.79
CA HIS A 76 9.95 -5.97 2.51
C HIS A 76 9.59 -4.87 1.52
N ARG A 77 10.58 -4.02 1.20
CA ARG A 77 10.65 -3.50 -0.17
C ARG A 77 10.45 -4.73 -1.02
N ALA A 78 9.55 -4.67 -2.00
CA ALA A 78 9.48 -5.65 -3.07
C ALA A 78 10.80 -5.57 -3.88
N ARG A 79 11.92 -5.96 -3.26
CA ARG A 79 12.99 -6.65 -3.93
C ARG A 79 12.33 -7.97 -4.31
N GLY A 80 11.68 -7.94 -5.47
CA GLY A 80 10.92 -9.07 -5.99
C GLY A 80 11.78 -10.32 -5.98
N ILE A 81 11.17 -11.48 -6.14
CA ILE A 81 11.81 -12.80 -6.31
C ILE A 81 13.09 -12.76 -7.19
N LEU A 82 13.20 -11.77 -8.07
CA LEU A 82 14.34 -11.56 -8.96
C LEU A 82 15.56 -10.84 -8.34
N ALA A 83 15.49 -10.38 -7.09
CA ALA A 83 16.57 -9.61 -6.48
C ALA A 83 17.83 -10.44 -6.21
N GLU A 84 17.70 -11.76 -6.06
CA GLU A 84 18.84 -12.67 -6.00
C GLU A 84 19.54 -12.85 -7.35
N TYR A 85 18.86 -12.51 -8.45
CA TYR A 85 19.40 -12.54 -9.82
C TYR A 85 19.83 -11.14 -10.31
N ALA A 86 19.66 -10.11 -9.48
CA ALA A 86 20.09 -8.76 -9.83
C ALA A 86 21.62 -8.67 -9.73
N ASP A 87 22.28 -8.68 -10.87
CA ASP A 87 23.72 -8.50 -10.97
C ASP A 87 24.05 -6.99 -10.95
N GLU A 88 24.67 -6.52 -9.87
CA GLU A 88 25.08 -5.11 -9.75
C GLU A 88 26.09 -4.71 -10.83
N SER A 89 26.85 -5.65 -11.39
CA SER A 89 27.77 -5.38 -12.49
C SER A 89 27.05 -5.16 -13.83
N ALA A 90 25.83 -5.70 -13.99
CA ALA A 90 24.99 -5.46 -15.16
C ALA A 90 24.36 -4.06 -15.17
N LEU A 91 24.17 -3.44 -14.00
CA LEU A 91 23.63 -2.07 -13.90
C LEU A 91 24.54 -1.03 -14.57
N CYS A 92 25.87 -1.21 -14.47
CA CYS A 92 26.84 -0.37 -15.20
C CYS A 92 26.82 -0.60 -16.72
N LEU A 93 26.35 -1.77 -17.18
CA LEU A 93 26.24 -2.08 -18.61
C LEU A 93 24.95 -1.50 -19.22
N GLU A 94 23.90 -1.40 -18.41
CA GLU A 94 22.59 -0.81 -18.76
C GLU A 94 22.67 0.72 -18.91
N GLU A 95 23.64 1.38 -18.27
CA GLU A 95 23.83 2.82 -18.37
C GLU A 95 24.16 3.21 -19.83
N GLY A 96 23.29 4.00 -20.43
CA GLY A 96 23.39 4.40 -21.84
C GLY A 96 23.11 3.29 -22.86
N ALA A 97 22.71 2.08 -22.45
CA ALA A 97 22.32 1.01 -23.39
C ALA A 97 21.05 1.39 -24.16
N PHE A 98 20.09 2.03 -23.49
CA PHE A 98 18.87 2.54 -24.11
C PHE A 98 19.16 3.66 -25.11
N ALA A 99 20.05 4.61 -24.77
CA ALA A 99 20.44 5.70 -25.66
C ALA A 99 21.08 5.16 -26.95
N ARG A 100 22.02 4.21 -26.82
CA ARG A 100 22.66 3.53 -27.97
C ARG A 100 21.65 2.75 -28.82
N ALA A 101 20.71 2.06 -28.19
CA ALA A 101 19.65 1.34 -28.90
C ALA A 101 18.71 2.28 -29.66
N MET A 102 18.40 3.45 -29.09
CA MET A 102 17.58 4.48 -29.72
C MET A 102 18.31 5.15 -30.89
N GLU A 103 19.60 5.46 -30.75
CA GLU A 103 20.44 5.97 -31.85
C GLU A 103 20.53 4.97 -33.00
N ALA A 104 20.76 3.69 -32.72
CA ALA A 104 20.81 2.64 -33.74
C ALA A 104 19.47 2.47 -34.47
N LYS A 105 18.35 2.63 -33.75
CA LYS A 105 17.00 2.44 -34.31
C LYS A 105 16.47 3.66 -35.06
N HIS A 106 16.84 4.87 -34.64
CA HIS A 106 16.26 6.12 -35.13
C HIS A 106 17.24 7.08 -35.80
N GLY A 107 18.55 6.80 -35.75
CA GLY A 107 19.59 7.49 -36.53
C GLY A 107 19.89 8.93 -36.14
N ILE A 108 19.45 9.40 -34.96
CA ILE A 108 19.72 10.77 -34.49
C ILE A 108 20.55 10.69 -33.20
N PRO A 109 21.77 11.24 -33.17
CA PRO A 109 22.62 11.24 -31.98
C PRO A 109 22.06 12.17 -30.89
N ALA A 110 22.29 11.79 -29.62
CA ALA A 110 21.91 12.57 -28.44
C ALA A 110 22.75 13.86 -28.26
#